data_AF-A0A2V8IK78-F1
#
_entry.id   AF-A0A2V8IK78-F1
#
_cell.length_a   1.000
_cell.length_b   1.000
_cell.length_c   1.000
_cell.angle_alpha   90.00
_cell.angle_beta   90.00
_cell.angle_gamma   90.00
#
_symmetry.space_group_name_H-M   'P 1'
#
loop_
_entity.id
_entity.type
_entity.pdbx_description
1 polymer ?
#
loop_
_entity_poly.entity_id
_entity_poly.type
_entity_poly.pdbx_seq_one_letter_code
_entity_poly.pdbx_strand_id
1 'polypeptide(L)'
;MERTRYISNTIAAIQWAIHNRYSTGSNGYSLNIRVINLSLGHRPYEPAKTDPLTTICRVAVKNGIVVVVSAGNHGKNSNGTTVYGGISSPGNEPEVVTVGAITTWGSNTRSDDTVATYSSRGPTYLDNQIKPDIVAPGSQIISTLSPNSFLATTYPQLQVGSSYFSLSGTSMAAPVVSGTVALVLEKNPNLKPHAVKGVLMYTAEKRSEIPLAVGAGYLNTAGAVNLAANIDTTVSSGQYWLKNNGMGLNYTVNIGGAPVSWGQMISWKRKIHTGNSIFYNMTVWGDTVVWGDTIVWDNTIVWGDTIVW
;
A
#
# COMPACT_ATOMS: atom_id res chain seq x y z
N MET A 1 6.91 28.57 12.07
CA MET A 1 6.47 27.90 13.31
C MET A 1 6.17 26.44 12.95
N GLU A 2 7.18 25.59 12.97
CA GLU A 2 6.97 24.15 12.74
C GLU A 2 6.18 23.59 13.91
N ARG A 3 4.97 23.06 13.64
CA ARG A 3 4.36 22.13 14.59
C ARG A 3 5.14 20.84 14.50
N THR A 4 6.11 20.66 15.40
CA THR A 4 6.80 19.38 15.62
C THR A 4 5.73 18.31 15.78
N ARG A 5 5.55 17.47 14.75
CA ARG A 5 4.55 16.41 14.77
C ARG A 5 5.09 15.28 15.63
N TYR A 6 4.96 15.43 16.95
CA TYR A 6 5.36 14.40 17.90
C TYR A 6 4.72 13.07 17.53
N ILE A 7 5.52 12.00 17.57
CA ILE A 7 5.07 10.64 17.25
C ILE A 7 3.87 10.25 18.13
N SER A 8 3.84 10.71 19.38
CA SER A 8 2.71 10.58 20.31
C SER A 8 1.38 11.10 19.75
N ASN A 9 1.37 12.24 19.04
CA ASN A 9 0.14 12.79 18.43
C ASN A 9 -0.35 11.91 17.29
N THR A 10 0.56 11.35 16.49
CA THR A 10 0.22 10.40 15.42
C THR A 10 -0.32 9.10 16.01
N ILE A 11 0.30 8.58 17.08
CA ILE A 11 -0.18 7.39 17.81
C ILE A 11 -1.59 7.65 18.37
N ALA A 12 -1.81 8.79 19.03
CA ALA A 12 -3.11 9.17 19.57
C ALA A 12 -4.19 9.30 18.48
N ALA A 13 -3.84 9.81 17.29
CA ALA A 13 -4.77 9.89 16.16
C ALA A 13 -5.14 8.51 15.60
N ILE A 14 -4.18 7.57 15.51
CA ILE A 14 -4.45 6.19 15.08
C ILE A 14 -5.28 5.46 16.15
N GLN A 15 -4.95 5.63 17.44
CA GLN A 15 -5.78 5.14 18.55
C GLN A 15 -7.20 5.69 18.47
N TRP A 16 -7.40 6.99 18.23
CA TRP A 16 -8.72 7.59 18.07
C TRP A 16 -9.49 6.95 16.92
N ALA A 17 -8.84 6.71 15.77
CA ALA A 17 -9.46 6.08 14.60
C ALA A 17 -9.85 4.61 14.83
N ILE A 18 -9.09 3.87 15.65
CA ILE A 18 -9.46 2.52 16.09
C ILE A 18 -10.70 2.56 16.99
N HIS A 19 -10.68 3.39 18.04
CA HIS A 19 -11.79 3.47 19.00
C HIS A 19 -13.08 4.02 18.36
N ASN A 20 -12.97 4.95 17.41
CA ASN A 20 -14.11 5.59 16.75
C ASN A 20 -14.49 4.93 15.42
N ARG A 21 -13.96 3.73 15.13
CA ARG A 21 -14.14 3.05 13.84
C ARG A 21 -15.60 2.99 13.37
N TYR A 22 -16.53 2.75 14.29
CA TYR A 22 -17.96 2.63 14.00
C TYR A 22 -18.81 3.75 14.61
N SER A 23 -18.20 4.74 15.28
CA SER A 23 -18.89 5.90 15.85
C SER A 23 -19.65 6.68 14.77
N THR A 24 -20.71 7.37 15.18
CA THR A 24 -21.44 8.30 14.30
C THR A 24 -20.64 9.59 14.11
N GLY A 25 -20.47 10.01 12.86
CA GLY A 25 -19.84 11.28 12.49
C GLY A 25 -20.78 12.47 12.69
N SER A 26 -20.23 13.69 12.56
CA SER A 26 -20.99 14.95 12.70
C SER A 26 -22.11 15.14 11.67
N ASN A 27 -22.11 14.35 10.59
CA ASN A 27 -23.14 14.30 9.56
C ASN A 27 -24.25 13.25 9.82
N GLY A 28 -24.23 12.57 10.97
CA GLY A 28 -25.23 11.56 11.35
C GLY A 28 -25.00 10.16 10.78
N TYR A 29 -23.99 9.94 9.94
CA TYR A 29 -23.64 8.63 9.38
C TYR A 29 -22.53 7.96 10.19
N SER A 30 -22.48 6.62 10.23
CA SER A 30 -21.33 5.92 10.84
C SER A 30 -20.05 6.24 10.07
N LEU A 31 -18.96 6.52 10.80
CA LEU A 31 -17.64 6.78 10.21
C LEU A 31 -17.08 5.58 9.45
N ASN A 32 -17.46 4.35 9.85
CA ASN A 32 -17.05 3.06 9.28
C ASN A 32 -15.59 3.08 8.77
N ILE A 33 -14.64 3.41 9.64
CA ILE A 33 -13.25 3.67 9.25
C ILE A 33 -12.63 2.36 8.73
N ARG A 34 -12.49 2.25 7.41
CA ARG A 34 -11.88 1.10 6.73
C ARG A 34 -10.41 1.31 6.37
N VAL A 35 -9.99 2.56 6.22
CA VAL A 35 -8.66 2.95 5.69
C VAL A 35 -8.07 4.08 6.53
N ILE A 36 -6.78 3.99 6.86
CA ILE A 36 -5.98 5.08 7.43
C ILE A 36 -4.83 5.38 6.47
N ASN A 37 -4.72 6.63 6.02
CA ASN A 37 -3.63 7.11 5.18
C ASN A 37 -2.60 7.89 6.02
N LEU A 38 -1.36 7.40 6.06
CA LEU A 38 -0.22 8.04 6.71
C LEU A 38 0.78 8.53 5.65
N SER A 39 0.50 9.70 5.09
CA SER A 39 1.42 10.46 4.21
C SER A 39 2.57 11.13 4.99
N LEU A 40 3.13 10.43 5.97
CA LEU A 40 4.14 10.89 6.93
C LEU A 40 5.09 9.76 7.32
N GLY A 41 6.20 10.11 7.98
CA GLY A 41 7.07 9.13 8.63
C GLY A 41 8.31 9.77 9.26
N HIS A 42 9.12 8.95 9.91
CA HIS A 42 10.45 9.31 10.43
C HIS A 42 11.48 8.23 10.09
N ARG A 43 12.77 8.49 10.34
CA ARG A 43 13.81 7.46 10.26
C ARG A 43 13.52 6.35 11.28
N PRO A 44 13.57 5.06 10.92
CA PRO A 44 13.52 3.97 11.90
C PRO A 44 14.73 4.04 12.83
N TYR A 45 14.49 4.12 14.13
CA TYR A 45 15.53 4.08 15.18
C TYR A 45 15.62 2.70 15.85
N GLU A 46 14.58 1.89 15.71
CA GLU A 46 14.47 0.55 16.28
C GLU A 46 13.70 -0.38 15.32
N PRO A 47 13.81 -1.72 15.46
CA PRO A 47 13.12 -2.68 14.60
C PRO A 47 11.61 -2.45 14.53
N ALA A 48 10.99 -2.76 13.39
CA ALA A 48 9.54 -2.58 13.22
C ALA A 48 8.71 -3.33 14.30
N LYS A 49 9.25 -4.39 14.91
CA LYS A 49 8.59 -5.10 16.01
C LYS A 49 8.36 -4.22 17.26
N THR A 50 9.27 -3.30 17.58
CA THR A 50 9.28 -2.54 18.84
C THR A 50 8.93 -1.07 18.67
N ASP A 51 9.15 -0.48 17.49
CA ASP A 51 8.78 0.92 17.19
C ASP A 51 7.30 1.21 17.61
N PRO A 52 7.04 2.22 18.45
CA PRO A 52 5.68 2.51 18.92
C PRO A 52 4.70 2.89 17.82
N LEU A 53 5.18 3.52 16.75
CA LEU A 53 4.35 3.97 15.62
C LEU A 53 4.02 2.81 14.68
N THR A 54 4.96 1.91 14.41
CA THR A 54 4.65 0.66 13.68
C THR A 54 3.71 -0.23 14.51
N THR A 55 3.91 -0.29 15.83
CA THR A 55 3.11 -1.10 16.74
C THR A 55 1.64 -0.67 16.75
N ILE A 56 1.34 0.64 16.81
CA ILE A 56 -0.06 1.09 16.71
C ILE A 56 -0.66 0.88 15.31
N CYS A 57 0.15 0.98 14.25
CA CYS A 57 -0.31 0.65 12.89
C CYS A 57 -0.68 -0.84 12.77
N ARG A 58 0.12 -1.73 13.37
CA ARG A 58 -0.16 -3.16 13.49
C ARG A 58 -1.47 -3.42 14.26
N VAL A 59 -1.70 -2.71 15.36
CA VAL A 59 -2.95 -2.80 16.11
C VAL A 59 -4.16 -2.33 15.27
N ALA A 60 -4.01 -1.28 14.46
CA ALA A 60 -5.06 -0.85 13.52
C ALA A 60 -5.37 -1.93 12.46
N VAL A 61 -4.34 -2.55 11.89
CA VAL A 61 -4.49 -3.67 10.94
C VAL A 61 -5.20 -4.87 11.57
N LYS A 62 -4.79 -5.26 12.79
CA LYS A 62 -5.48 -6.33 13.55
C LYS A 62 -6.92 -5.98 13.92
N ASN A 63 -7.23 -4.70 14.11
CA ASN A 63 -8.59 -4.19 14.26
C ASN A 63 -9.35 -4.04 12.92
N GLY A 64 -8.85 -4.59 11.82
CA GLY A 64 -9.55 -4.68 10.54
C GLY A 64 -9.51 -3.41 9.67
N ILE A 65 -8.59 -2.48 9.97
CA ILE A 65 -8.40 -1.24 9.21
C ILE A 65 -7.18 -1.39 8.29
N VAL A 66 -7.30 -1.07 7.01
CA VAL A 66 -6.14 -1.02 6.10
C VAL A 66 -5.34 0.24 6.38
N VAL A 67 -4.07 0.09 6.78
CA VAL A 67 -3.15 1.22 6.95
C VAL A 67 -2.28 1.33 5.71
N VAL A 68 -2.32 2.49 5.06
CA VAL A 68 -1.53 2.84 3.87
C VAL A 68 -0.52 3.93 4.26
N VAL A 69 0.76 3.73 3.94
CA VAL A 69 1.87 4.57 4.43
C VAL A 69 2.78 4.98 3.28
N SER A 70 3.18 6.25 3.24
CA SER A 70 4.20 6.73 2.29
C SER A 70 5.58 6.13 2.62
N ALA A 71 6.31 5.63 1.61
CA ALA A 71 7.62 5.00 1.81
C ALA A 71 8.71 5.97 2.34
N GLY A 72 8.55 7.28 2.12
CA GLY A 72 9.56 8.31 2.40
C GLY A 72 10.16 8.89 1.13
N ASN A 73 10.87 10.01 1.27
CA ASN A 73 11.45 10.76 0.15
C ASN A 73 13.00 10.75 0.19
N HIS A 74 13.60 9.63 0.61
CA HIS A 74 15.04 9.47 0.83
C HIS A 74 15.73 8.60 -0.23
N GLY A 75 15.19 8.56 -1.45
CA GLY A 75 15.71 7.76 -2.56
C GLY A 75 17.08 8.19 -3.12
N LYS A 76 17.54 9.40 -2.77
CA LYS A 76 18.85 9.94 -3.15
C LYS A 76 19.56 10.63 -1.98
N ASN A 77 20.89 10.62 -2.00
CA ASN A 77 21.71 11.44 -1.11
C ASN A 77 21.88 12.88 -1.66
N SER A 78 22.60 13.74 -0.91
CA SER A 78 22.95 15.10 -1.31
C SER A 78 23.67 15.21 -2.68
N ASN A 79 24.37 14.15 -3.08
CA ASN A 79 25.16 14.09 -4.30
C ASN A 79 24.34 13.55 -5.49
N GLY A 80 23.02 13.35 -5.30
CA GLY A 80 22.11 12.84 -6.32
C GLY A 80 22.26 11.34 -6.63
N THR A 81 23.09 10.61 -5.87
CA THR A 81 23.27 9.15 -5.98
C THR A 81 22.09 8.42 -5.35
N THR A 82 21.62 7.35 -5.98
CA THR A 82 20.54 6.49 -5.44
C THR A 82 20.95 5.84 -4.13
N VAL A 83 20.04 5.82 -3.14
CA VAL A 83 20.24 5.25 -1.81
C VAL A 83 19.22 4.14 -1.54
N TYR A 84 19.67 3.09 -0.84
CA TYR A 84 18.89 1.96 -0.34
C TYR A 84 18.78 2.04 1.20
N GLY A 85 17.79 1.38 1.79
CA GLY A 85 17.55 1.50 3.24
C GLY A 85 16.76 2.75 3.64
N GLY A 86 16.12 3.43 2.68
CA GLY A 86 15.45 4.72 2.88
C GLY A 86 14.01 4.65 3.41
N ILE A 87 13.46 3.44 3.60
CA ILE A 87 12.06 3.24 4.01
C ILE A 87 11.85 3.77 5.43
N SER A 88 10.97 4.77 5.55
CA SER A 88 10.62 5.43 6.81
C SER A 88 9.72 4.56 7.70
N SER A 89 9.72 4.80 9.01
CA SER A 89 8.68 4.33 9.93
C SER A 89 7.41 5.20 9.77
N PRO A 90 6.19 4.64 9.74
CA PRO A 90 5.86 3.22 9.96
C PRO A 90 5.83 2.35 8.69
N GLY A 91 6.34 2.83 7.56
CA GLY A 91 6.40 2.09 6.30
C GLY A 91 7.34 0.86 6.31
N ASN A 92 8.14 0.68 7.36
CA ASN A 92 8.90 -0.55 7.64
C ASN A 92 8.05 -1.67 8.28
N GLU A 93 6.82 -1.39 8.72
CA GLU A 93 5.92 -2.39 9.28
C GLU A 93 5.50 -3.43 8.22
N PRO A 94 5.61 -4.75 8.51
CA PRO A 94 5.15 -5.78 7.57
C PRO A 94 3.67 -5.62 7.21
N GLU A 95 2.80 -5.42 8.21
CA GLU A 95 1.33 -5.48 8.06
C GLU A 95 0.71 -4.29 7.30
N VAL A 96 1.40 -3.14 7.18
CA VAL A 96 0.89 -1.97 6.43
C VAL A 96 1.18 -2.06 4.94
N VAL A 97 0.43 -1.31 4.11
CA VAL A 97 0.69 -1.09 2.69
C VAL A 97 1.61 0.11 2.52
N THR A 98 2.89 -0.12 2.22
CA THR A 98 3.90 0.92 2.02
C THR A 98 4.01 1.29 0.54
N VAL A 99 3.90 2.57 0.24
CA VAL A 99 3.72 3.09 -1.11
C VAL A 99 4.89 3.97 -1.53
N GLY A 100 5.62 3.53 -2.56
CA GLY A 100 6.60 4.36 -3.26
C GLY A 100 5.95 5.23 -4.35
N ALA A 101 6.73 6.14 -4.94
CA ALA A 101 6.24 7.09 -5.95
C ALA A 101 6.80 6.80 -7.35
N ILE A 102 5.94 6.96 -8.34
CA ILE A 102 6.28 7.05 -9.78
C ILE A 102 6.01 8.47 -10.29
N THR A 103 6.80 8.88 -11.29
CA THR A 103 6.56 10.05 -12.13
C THR A 103 5.86 9.62 -13.41
N THR A 104 4.70 10.22 -13.71
CA THR A 104 3.89 9.93 -14.91
C THR A 104 4.20 10.83 -16.10
N TRP A 105 5.12 11.79 -15.96
CA TRP A 105 5.51 12.77 -16.99
C TRP A 105 4.38 13.58 -17.64
N GLY A 106 3.18 13.60 -17.05
CA GLY A 106 1.98 14.21 -17.64
C GLY A 106 1.33 13.38 -18.75
N SER A 107 1.81 12.15 -18.94
CA SER A 107 1.31 11.15 -19.89
C SER A 107 0.12 10.36 -19.30
N ASN A 108 -0.73 9.86 -20.20
CA ASN A 108 -1.79 8.91 -19.86
C ASN A 108 -1.34 7.44 -20.04
N THR A 109 -0.23 7.21 -20.74
CA THR A 109 0.39 5.87 -20.88
C THR A 109 1.28 5.59 -19.68
N ARG A 110 1.67 4.32 -19.49
CA ARG A 110 2.56 3.90 -18.39
C ARG A 110 3.94 3.42 -18.84
N SER A 111 4.17 3.41 -20.15
CA SER A 111 5.43 2.96 -20.76
C SER A 111 6.59 3.92 -20.49
N ASP A 112 6.30 5.21 -20.32
CA ASP A 112 7.25 6.29 -20.03
C ASP A 112 7.37 6.60 -18.53
N ASP A 113 6.43 6.13 -17.71
CA ASP A 113 6.45 6.25 -16.25
C ASP A 113 7.75 5.66 -15.65
N THR A 114 8.32 6.36 -14.67
CA THR A 114 9.57 5.92 -13.99
C THR A 114 9.47 6.07 -12.48
N VAL A 115 10.17 5.21 -11.73
CA VAL A 115 10.27 5.36 -10.26
C VAL A 115 10.86 6.72 -9.91
N ALA A 116 10.11 7.51 -9.15
CA ALA A 116 10.51 8.86 -8.78
C ALA A 116 11.87 8.84 -8.06
N THR A 117 12.74 9.79 -8.44
CA THR A 117 14.13 9.83 -7.97
C THR A 117 14.22 9.97 -6.44
N TYR A 118 13.31 10.73 -5.84
CA TYR A 118 13.20 10.89 -4.40
C TYR A 118 12.56 9.69 -3.68
N SER A 119 11.85 8.78 -4.37
CA SER A 119 11.12 7.69 -3.70
C SER A 119 12.06 6.82 -2.88
N SER A 120 11.80 6.69 -1.58
CA SER A 120 12.57 5.79 -0.72
C SER A 120 12.54 4.36 -1.24
N ARG A 121 13.69 3.70 -1.17
CA ARG A 121 13.94 2.33 -1.64
C ARG A 121 14.28 1.43 -0.46
N GLY A 122 13.88 0.17 -0.58
CA GLY A 122 14.21 -0.89 0.36
C GLY A 122 15.71 -1.22 0.42
N PRO A 123 16.10 -2.28 1.15
CA PRO A 123 15.24 -2.97 2.10
C PRO A 123 14.89 -2.05 3.29
N THR A 124 14.10 -2.49 4.26
CA THR A 124 13.93 -1.74 5.51
C THR A 124 15.25 -1.69 6.28
N TYR A 125 15.59 -0.51 6.83
CA TYR A 125 16.94 -0.23 7.34
C TYR A 125 17.45 -1.18 8.44
N LEU A 126 16.56 -1.65 9.33
CA LEU A 126 16.91 -2.51 10.47
C LEU A 126 16.45 -3.96 10.30
N ASP A 127 15.32 -4.18 9.63
CA ASP A 127 14.72 -5.51 9.48
C ASP A 127 15.06 -6.20 8.15
N ASN A 128 15.77 -5.54 7.23
CA ASN A 128 16.14 -6.06 5.91
C ASN A 128 14.94 -6.62 5.09
N GLN A 129 13.78 -5.99 5.18
CA GLN A 129 12.56 -6.42 4.47
C GLN A 129 12.41 -5.75 3.10
N ILE A 130 11.81 -6.45 2.14
CA ILE A 130 11.43 -5.92 0.83
C ILE A 130 10.27 -4.93 1.04
N LYS A 131 10.56 -3.67 0.73
CA LYS A 131 9.65 -2.52 0.73
C LYS A 131 10.12 -1.54 -0.37
N PRO A 132 9.27 -0.67 -0.94
CA PRO A 132 7.82 -0.55 -0.71
C PRO A 132 7.07 -1.82 -1.14
N ASP A 133 5.78 -1.93 -0.82
CA ASP A 133 4.95 -3.06 -1.27
C ASP A 133 4.48 -2.86 -2.72
N ILE A 134 4.19 -1.60 -3.10
CA ILE A 134 3.82 -1.16 -4.45
C ILE A 134 4.27 0.28 -4.68
N VAL A 135 4.22 0.75 -5.92
CA VAL A 135 4.36 2.16 -6.31
C VAL A 135 3.07 2.71 -6.91
N ALA A 136 2.84 4.02 -6.80
CA ALA A 136 1.69 4.73 -7.37
C ALA A 136 2.10 6.14 -7.85
N PRO A 137 1.27 6.86 -8.62
CA PRO A 137 1.58 8.21 -9.09
C PRO A 137 1.86 9.14 -7.91
N GLY A 138 3.03 9.78 -7.88
CA GLY A 138 3.44 10.61 -6.75
C GLY A 138 4.16 11.91 -7.12
N SER A 139 4.55 12.11 -8.37
CA SER A 139 5.19 13.35 -8.84
C SER A 139 4.18 14.28 -9.51
N GLN A 140 4.24 15.58 -9.21
CA GLN A 140 3.42 16.64 -9.82
C GLN A 140 1.91 16.37 -9.75
N ILE A 141 1.46 15.74 -8.66
CA ILE A 141 0.05 15.42 -8.44
C ILE A 141 -0.68 16.70 -8.04
N ILE A 142 -1.64 17.11 -8.87
CA ILE A 142 -2.51 18.26 -8.64
C ILE A 142 -3.65 17.82 -7.73
N SER A 143 -3.79 18.46 -6.57
CA SER A 143 -4.86 18.18 -5.59
C SER A 143 -5.33 19.45 -4.90
N THR A 144 -6.40 19.36 -4.10
CA THR A 144 -7.09 20.50 -3.48
C THR A 144 -6.17 21.33 -2.57
N LEU A 145 -6.15 22.64 -2.76
CA LEU A 145 -5.42 23.59 -1.92
C LEU A 145 -6.32 24.10 -0.79
N SER A 146 -5.81 24.09 0.45
CA SER A 146 -6.43 24.82 1.55
C SER A 146 -6.07 26.31 1.44
N PRO A 147 -7.07 27.24 1.40
CA PRO A 147 -6.83 28.68 1.31
C PRO A 147 -5.91 29.20 2.42
N ASN A 148 -5.00 30.11 2.07
CA ASN A 148 -4.03 30.73 3.00
C ASN A 148 -3.15 29.73 3.79
N SER A 149 -3.06 28.47 3.34
CA SER A 149 -2.18 27.47 3.95
C SER A 149 -0.70 27.86 3.80
N PHE A 150 0.15 27.33 4.69
CA PHE A 150 1.60 27.56 4.64
C PHE A 150 2.22 27.21 3.27
N LEU A 151 1.69 26.19 2.58
CA LEU A 151 2.14 25.83 1.24
C LEU A 151 1.71 26.86 0.20
N ALA A 152 0.45 27.34 0.25
CA ALA A 152 -0.05 28.39 -0.64
C ALA A 152 0.81 29.67 -0.56
N THR A 153 1.17 30.07 0.66
CA THR A 153 1.91 31.32 0.92
C THR A 153 3.42 31.21 0.70
N THR A 154 4.02 30.04 0.97
CA THR A 154 5.47 29.85 0.81
C THR A 154 5.87 29.46 -0.61
N TYR A 155 5.01 28.76 -1.36
CA TYR A 155 5.30 28.29 -2.72
C TYR A 155 4.16 28.61 -3.71
N PRO A 156 3.81 29.90 -3.90
CA PRO A 156 2.70 30.31 -4.76
C PRO A 156 2.83 29.85 -6.22
N GLN A 157 4.06 29.64 -6.72
CA GLN A 157 4.35 29.14 -8.06
C GLN A 157 3.91 27.68 -8.31
N LEU A 158 3.52 26.94 -7.26
CA LEU A 158 2.98 25.58 -7.37
C LEU A 158 1.44 25.55 -7.30
N GLN A 159 0.77 26.72 -7.17
CA GLN A 159 -0.68 26.82 -7.25
C GLN A 159 -1.16 26.58 -8.69
N VAL A 160 -2.28 25.85 -8.82
CA VAL A 160 -2.95 25.60 -10.09
C VAL A 160 -4.34 26.21 -10.00
N GLY A 161 -4.50 27.39 -10.59
CA GLY A 161 -5.66 28.25 -10.33
C GLY A 161 -5.76 28.65 -8.86
N SER A 162 -6.98 28.91 -8.39
CA SER A 162 -7.26 29.39 -7.01
C SER A 162 -7.52 28.28 -5.98
N SER A 163 -7.63 27.02 -6.41
CA SER A 163 -8.18 25.93 -5.58
C SER A 163 -7.37 24.62 -5.61
N TYR A 164 -6.28 24.57 -6.37
CA TYR A 164 -5.43 23.38 -6.49
C TYR A 164 -3.94 23.71 -6.32
N PHE A 165 -3.16 22.66 -6.04
CA PHE A 165 -1.73 22.74 -5.79
C PHE A 165 -1.05 21.50 -6.37
N SER A 166 0.08 21.68 -7.05
CA SER A 166 0.89 20.57 -7.56
C SER A 166 2.01 20.21 -6.58
N LEU A 167 2.06 18.94 -6.17
CA LEU A 167 3.07 18.42 -5.25
C LEU A 167 3.70 17.12 -5.71
N SER A 168 4.95 16.91 -5.29
CA SER A 168 5.69 15.67 -5.51
C SER A 168 6.08 15.04 -4.17
N GLY A 169 5.81 13.76 -4.00
CA GLY A 169 6.19 12.99 -2.82
C GLY A 169 5.53 11.62 -2.75
N THR A 170 6.12 10.69 -1.99
CA THR A 170 5.42 9.44 -1.62
C THR A 170 4.17 9.73 -0.77
N SER A 171 4.13 10.89 -0.10
CA SER A 171 2.94 11.48 0.52
C SER A 171 1.75 11.71 -0.43
N MET A 172 1.98 11.84 -1.74
CA MET A 172 0.94 11.98 -2.77
C MET A 172 0.55 10.61 -3.37
N ALA A 173 1.48 9.66 -3.42
CA ALA A 173 1.21 8.29 -3.88
C ALA A 173 0.36 7.48 -2.89
N ALA A 174 0.60 7.62 -1.58
CA ALA A 174 -0.15 6.94 -0.53
C ALA A 174 -1.69 7.16 -0.59
N PRO A 175 -2.23 8.39 -0.78
CA PRO A 175 -3.68 8.58 -0.89
C PRO A 175 -4.28 8.00 -2.18
N VAL A 176 -3.53 7.88 -3.29
CA VAL A 176 -4.01 7.21 -4.52
C VAL A 176 -4.23 5.71 -4.25
N VAL A 177 -3.32 5.07 -3.54
CA VAL A 177 -3.50 3.68 -3.06
C VAL A 177 -4.65 3.60 -2.07
N SER A 178 -4.79 4.56 -1.15
CA SER A 178 -5.89 4.60 -0.17
C SER A 178 -7.27 4.70 -0.84
N GLY A 179 -7.39 5.45 -1.93
CA GLY A 179 -8.60 5.49 -2.76
C GLY A 179 -8.88 4.13 -3.43
N THR A 180 -7.84 3.45 -3.94
CA THR A 180 -7.99 2.10 -4.50
C THR A 180 -8.40 1.08 -3.44
N VAL A 181 -7.87 1.17 -2.21
CA VAL A 181 -8.30 0.35 -1.07
C VAL A 181 -9.80 0.54 -0.79
N ALA A 182 -10.29 1.78 -0.83
CA ALA A 182 -11.71 2.06 -0.65
C ALA A 182 -12.58 1.39 -1.73
N LEU A 183 -12.20 1.46 -3.00
CA LEU A 183 -12.90 0.78 -4.12
C LEU A 183 -12.85 -0.76 -4.01
N VAL A 184 -11.71 -1.32 -3.57
CA VAL A 184 -11.57 -2.76 -3.31
C VAL A 184 -12.53 -3.22 -2.19
N LEU A 185 -12.66 -2.42 -1.13
CA LEU A 185 -13.55 -2.70 -0.01
C LEU A 185 -15.03 -2.37 -0.28
N GLU A 186 -15.32 -1.43 -1.17
CA GLU A 186 -16.67 -1.25 -1.72
C GLU A 186 -17.10 -2.50 -2.49
N LYS A 187 -16.19 -3.05 -3.32
CA LYS A 187 -16.50 -4.22 -4.14
C LYS A 187 -16.57 -5.53 -3.35
N ASN A 188 -15.78 -5.66 -2.27
CA ASN A 188 -15.80 -6.80 -1.38
C ASN A 188 -15.55 -6.37 0.08
N PRO A 189 -16.62 -6.01 0.84
CA PRO A 189 -16.49 -5.39 2.16
C PRO A 189 -15.98 -6.35 3.24
N ASN A 190 -15.96 -7.65 2.97
CA ASN A 190 -15.52 -8.71 3.87
C ASN A 190 -14.01 -8.96 3.81
N LEU A 191 -13.29 -8.37 2.84
CA LEU A 191 -11.83 -8.52 2.77
C LEU A 191 -11.16 -7.94 4.02
N LYS A 192 -10.33 -8.79 4.66
CA LYS A 192 -9.45 -8.41 5.76
C LYS A 192 -8.27 -7.57 5.23
N PRO A 193 -7.59 -6.75 6.05
CA PRO A 193 -6.57 -5.84 5.54
C PRO A 193 -5.39 -6.50 4.82
N HIS A 194 -4.96 -7.69 5.28
CA HIS A 194 -3.95 -8.49 4.58
C HIS A 194 -4.40 -8.89 3.18
N ALA A 195 -5.67 -9.29 3.02
CA ALA A 195 -6.27 -9.67 1.75
C ALA A 195 -6.22 -8.50 0.76
N VAL A 196 -6.60 -7.30 1.23
CA VAL A 196 -6.53 -6.08 0.42
C VAL A 196 -5.09 -5.76 0.03
N LYS A 197 -4.14 -5.83 0.96
CA LYS A 197 -2.71 -5.64 0.68
C LYS A 197 -2.23 -6.61 -0.41
N GLY A 198 -2.64 -7.87 -0.34
CA GLY A 198 -2.37 -8.89 -1.35
C GLY A 198 -2.98 -8.63 -2.71
N VAL A 199 -4.27 -8.28 -2.76
CA VAL A 199 -4.99 -7.92 -3.97
C VAL A 199 -4.27 -6.77 -4.70
N LEU A 200 -3.81 -5.76 -3.96
CA LEU A 200 -3.04 -4.64 -4.52
C LEU A 200 -1.71 -5.10 -5.12
N MET A 201 -0.92 -5.90 -4.39
CA MET A 201 0.38 -6.40 -4.88
C MET A 201 0.23 -7.32 -6.09
N TYR A 202 -0.67 -8.31 -5.99
CA TYR A 202 -0.86 -9.35 -6.99
C TYR A 202 -1.31 -8.79 -8.35
N THR A 203 -2.16 -7.77 -8.32
CA THR A 203 -2.71 -7.14 -9.53
C THR A 203 -1.84 -6.02 -10.09
N ALA A 204 -0.89 -5.49 -9.28
CA ALA A 204 0.01 -4.43 -9.70
C ALA A 204 0.76 -4.81 -10.98
N GLU A 205 0.91 -3.85 -11.88
CA GLU A 205 1.67 -3.99 -13.13
C GLU A 205 3.13 -4.29 -12.82
N LYS A 206 3.65 -5.39 -13.36
CA LYS A 206 5.07 -5.73 -13.22
C LYS A 206 5.94 -4.68 -13.88
N ARG A 207 6.91 -4.17 -13.13
CA ARG A 207 7.91 -3.21 -13.60
C ARG A 207 9.27 -3.90 -13.75
N SER A 208 10.16 -3.35 -14.58
CA SER A 208 11.50 -3.91 -14.84
C SER A 208 12.49 -3.56 -13.73
N GLU A 209 12.20 -2.50 -12.99
CA GLU A 209 12.94 -2.05 -11.82
C GLU A 209 12.91 -3.09 -10.70
N ILE A 210 13.99 -3.15 -9.92
CA ILE A 210 14.16 -4.11 -8.83
C ILE A 210 13.04 -4.00 -7.76
N PRO A 211 12.64 -5.11 -7.11
CA PRO A 211 11.60 -5.11 -6.07
C PRO A 211 11.85 -4.14 -4.90
N LEU A 212 13.10 -3.78 -4.60
CA LEU A 212 13.42 -2.77 -3.58
C LEU A 212 13.04 -1.33 -3.99
N ALA A 213 12.69 -1.10 -5.26
CA ALA A 213 12.25 0.20 -5.77
C ALA A 213 10.75 0.26 -6.05
N VAL A 214 10.15 -0.85 -6.52
CA VAL A 214 8.74 -0.92 -6.97
C VAL A 214 7.85 -1.83 -6.14
N GLY A 215 8.40 -2.65 -5.25
CA GLY A 215 7.67 -3.71 -4.57
C GLY A 215 7.21 -4.79 -5.55
N ALA A 216 5.93 -5.15 -5.49
CA ALA A 216 5.27 -6.01 -6.47
C ALA A 216 5.01 -5.32 -7.82
N GLY A 217 5.04 -3.99 -7.88
CA GLY A 217 4.87 -3.24 -9.11
C GLY A 217 4.03 -1.97 -8.97
N TYR A 218 3.52 -1.51 -10.12
CA TYR A 218 2.78 -0.26 -10.25
C TYR A 218 1.26 -0.48 -10.08
N LEU A 219 0.66 0.24 -9.13
CA LEU A 219 -0.75 0.15 -8.74
C LEU A 219 -1.70 -0.04 -9.93
N ASN A 220 -2.48 -1.11 -9.91
CA ASN A 220 -3.50 -1.41 -10.92
C ASN A 220 -4.89 -1.42 -10.29
N THR A 221 -5.53 -0.25 -10.22
CA THR A 221 -6.86 -0.09 -9.58
C THR A 221 -7.93 -0.97 -10.23
N ALA A 222 -7.96 -1.05 -11.56
CA ALA A 222 -8.94 -1.87 -12.28
C ALA A 222 -8.73 -3.37 -12.03
N GLY A 223 -7.47 -3.84 -12.05
CA GLY A 223 -7.12 -5.21 -11.69
C GLY A 223 -7.49 -5.53 -10.24
N ALA A 224 -7.14 -4.66 -9.29
CA ALA A 224 -7.44 -4.83 -7.87
C ALA A 224 -8.95 -4.97 -7.60
N VAL A 225 -9.77 -4.11 -8.19
CA VAL A 225 -11.24 -4.17 -8.06
C VAL A 225 -11.81 -5.42 -8.76
N ASN A 226 -11.26 -5.80 -9.93
CA ASN A 226 -11.67 -7.02 -10.63
C ASN A 226 -11.37 -8.29 -9.82
N LEU A 227 -10.19 -8.38 -9.21
CA LEU A 227 -9.82 -9.49 -8.34
C LEU A 227 -10.71 -9.53 -7.09
N ALA A 228 -10.92 -8.39 -6.43
CA ALA A 228 -11.78 -8.28 -5.25
C ALA A 228 -13.22 -8.76 -5.52
N ALA A 229 -13.77 -8.45 -6.71
CA ALA A 229 -15.09 -8.92 -7.15
C ALA A 229 -15.18 -10.46 -7.28
N ASN A 230 -14.06 -11.12 -7.57
CA ASN A 230 -13.97 -12.55 -7.86
C ASN A 230 -13.43 -13.37 -6.68
N ILE A 231 -12.99 -12.74 -5.59
CA ILE A 231 -12.75 -13.42 -4.32
C ILE A 231 -14.09 -13.77 -3.66
N ASP A 232 -14.20 -15.00 -3.18
CA ASP A 232 -15.28 -15.46 -2.32
C ASP A 232 -14.76 -15.64 -0.88
N THR A 233 -15.18 -14.76 0.02
CA THR A 233 -14.78 -14.78 1.43
C THR A 233 -15.58 -15.79 2.29
N THR A 234 -16.45 -16.59 1.68
CA THR A 234 -17.31 -17.56 2.37
C THR A 234 -16.86 -19.01 2.20
N VAL A 235 -15.88 -19.27 1.33
CA VAL A 235 -15.33 -20.62 1.12
C VAL A 235 -14.66 -21.15 2.39
N SER A 236 -14.71 -22.46 2.58
CA SER A 236 -14.01 -23.12 3.67
C SER A 236 -12.48 -23.06 3.50
N SER A 237 -11.76 -23.14 4.62
CA SER A 237 -10.32 -23.46 4.61
C SER A 237 -10.03 -24.67 3.70
N GLY A 238 -8.95 -24.60 2.91
CA GLY A 238 -8.59 -25.64 1.94
C GLY A 238 -9.11 -25.41 0.51
N GLN A 239 -10.02 -24.45 0.30
CA GLN A 239 -10.66 -24.24 -1.01
C GLN A 239 -10.00 -23.13 -1.83
N TYR A 240 -10.25 -23.13 -3.15
CA TYR A 240 -9.91 -22.00 -4.00
C TYR A 240 -10.64 -20.74 -3.51
N TRP A 241 -9.91 -19.65 -3.34
CA TRP A 241 -10.48 -18.39 -2.86
C TRP A 241 -11.17 -17.59 -3.98
N LEU A 242 -10.89 -17.96 -5.23
CA LEU A 242 -11.44 -17.35 -6.42
C LEU A 242 -12.66 -18.14 -6.88
N LYS A 243 -13.75 -17.41 -7.16
CA LYS A 243 -14.96 -17.94 -7.80
C LYS A 243 -14.58 -18.67 -9.09
N ASN A 244 -15.24 -19.80 -9.34
CA ASN A 244 -14.97 -20.68 -10.49
C ASN A 244 -13.48 -21.09 -10.60
N ASN A 245 -12.75 -21.21 -9.48
CA ASN A 245 -11.32 -21.48 -9.44
C ASN A 245 -10.47 -20.49 -10.26
N GLY A 246 -10.94 -19.24 -10.43
CA GLY A 246 -10.29 -18.21 -11.26
C GLY A 246 -10.53 -18.34 -12.77
N MET A 247 -11.33 -19.33 -13.23
CA MET A 247 -11.71 -19.43 -14.65
C MET A 247 -12.47 -18.18 -15.09
N GLY A 248 -12.02 -17.57 -16.19
CA GLY A 248 -12.60 -16.34 -16.74
C GLY A 248 -12.07 -15.03 -16.12
N LEU A 249 -11.11 -15.09 -15.19
CA LEU A 249 -10.38 -13.88 -14.78
C LEU A 249 -9.56 -13.31 -15.93
N ASN A 250 -9.71 -12.00 -16.17
CA ASN A 250 -8.88 -11.29 -17.12
C ASN A 250 -7.70 -10.64 -16.41
N TYR A 251 -6.54 -11.29 -16.51
CA TYR A 251 -5.26 -10.84 -15.95
C TYR A 251 -4.66 -9.62 -16.68
N THR A 252 -5.35 -9.06 -17.68
CA THR A 252 -4.94 -7.85 -18.42
C THR A 252 -6.08 -6.85 -18.50
N VAL A 253 -5.81 -5.59 -18.16
CA VAL A 253 -6.79 -4.49 -18.20
C VAL A 253 -6.22 -3.34 -19.02
N ASN A 254 -7.06 -2.63 -19.78
CA ASN A 254 -6.60 -1.47 -20.54
C ASN A 254 -6.53 -0.24 -19.64
N ILE A 255 -5.35 0.38 -19.57
CA ILE A 255 -5.10 1.64 -18.85
C ILE A 255 -4.41 2.59 -19.83
N GLY A 256 -4.95 3.80 -20.01
CA GLY A 256 -4.36 4.78 -20.93
C GLY A 256 -4.37 4.35 -22.41
N GLY A 257 -5.23 3.40 -22.79
CA GLY A 257 -5.24 2.80 -24.13
C GLY A 257 -4.23 1.65 -24.33
N ALA A 258 -3.40 1.33 -23.34
CA ALA A 258 -2.44 0.23 -23.38
C ALA A 258 -2.89 -0.98 -22.52
N PRO A 259 -2.64 -2.22 -22.95
CA PRO A 259 -2.88 -3.41 -22.13
C PRO A 259 -1.88 -3.48 -20.97
N VAL A 260 -2.39 -3.59 -19.75
CA VAL A 260 -1.62 -3.72 -18.52
C VAL A 260 -1.92 -5.06 -17.86
N SER A 261 -0.95 -5.97 -17.92
CA SER A 261 -1.03 -7.29 -17.30
C SER A 261 -0.67 -7.23 -15.81
N TRP A 262 -1.33 -8.07 -15.01
CA TRP A 262 -1.04 -8.24 -13.59
C TRP A 262 0.36 -8.85 -13.42
N GLY A 263 1.13 -8.37 -12.44
CA GLY A 263 2.45 -8.90 -12.13
C GLY A 263 2.43 -10.23 -11.39
N GLN A 264 1.27 -10.59 -10.80
CA GLN A 264 1.01 -11.85 -10.12
C GLN A 264 2.03 -12.17 -9.02
N MET A 265 2.55 -11.10 -8.40
CA MET A 265 3.65 -11.10 -7.46
C MET A 265 3.19 -10.58 -6.09
N ILE A 266 3.70 -11.19 -5.02
CA ILE A 266 3.55 -10.72 -3.64
C ILE A 266 4.94 -10.71 -2.99
N SER A 267 5.32 -9.57 -2.42
CA SER A 267 6.48 -9.46 -1.53
C SER A 267 6.04 -9.49 -0.07
N TRP A 268 6.68 -10.33 0.76
CA TRP A 268 6.42 -10.38 2.19
C TRP A 268 7.70 -10.63 2.98
N LYS A 269 7.95 -9.78 3.99
CA LYS A 269 9.21 -9.74 4.75
C LYS A 269 10.42 -9.76 3.80
N ARG A 270 11.10 -10.89 3.61
CA ARG A 270 12.30 -11.01 2.76
C ARG A 270 12.11 -11.90 1.53
N LYS A 271 10.88 -12.36 1.27
CA LYS A 271 10.56 -13.30 0.19
C LYS A 271 9.65 -12.66 -0.85
N ILE A 272 9.74 -13.21 -2.06
CA ILE A 272 8.88 -12.89 -3.20
C ILE A 272 8.19 -14.18 -3.61
N HIS A 273 6.88 -14.10 -3.85
CA HIS A 273 6.05 -15.21 -4.29
C HIS A 273 5.35 -14.84 -5.59
N THR A 274 5.25 -15.79 -6.50
CA THR A 274 4.60 -15.66 -7.80
C THR A 274 3.81 -16.92 -8.09
N GLY A 275 2.63 -16.81 -8.69
CA GLY A 275 1.82 -17.97 -9.05
C GLY A 275 0.41 -17.59 -9.48
N ASN A 276 -0.32 -18.54 -10.04
CA ASN A 276 -1.68 -18.32 -10.58
C ASN A 276 -2.79 -18.82 -9.64
N SER A 277 -2.45 -19.70 -8.71
CA SER A 277 -3.40 -20.32 -7.77
C SER A 277 -3.46 -19.54 -6.46
N ILE A 278 -4.67 -19.22 -6.02
CA ILE A 278 -4.97 -18.43 -4.82
C ILE A 278 -5.98 -19.20 -3.96
N PHE A 279 -5.53 -19.68 -2.79
CA PHE A 279 -6.33 -20.54 -1.89
C PHE A 279 -6.67 -19.89 -0.55
N TYR A 280 -7.77 -20.31 0.08
CA TYR A 280 -8.24 -19.80 1.37
C TYR A 280 -7.86 -20.66 2.58
N ASN A 281 -7.43 -19.99 3.65
CA ASN A 281 -6.86 -20.48 4.91
C ASN A 281 -6.19 -21.86 4.77
N MET A 282 -5.27 -21.88 3.81
CA MET A 282 -4.37 -23.00 3.57
C MET A 282 -3.03 -22.68 4.23
N THR A 283 -1.96 -23.24 3.70
CA THR A 283 -1.19 -24.11 4.54
C THR A 283 0.20 -24.25 3.86
N VAL A 284 1.38 -24.08 4.49
CA VAL A 284 2.73 -24.44 3.95
C VAL A 284 3.77 -24.90 5.02
N TRP A 285 4.28 -26.16 4.98
CA TRP A 285 5.64 -26.52 5.49
C TRP A 285 6.55 -26.16 4.31
N GLY A 286 7.38 -25.11 4.41
CA GLY A 286 8.32 -24.76 3.33
C GLY A 286 8.37 -23.28 3.01
N ASP A 287 8.93 -22.94 1.85
CA ASP A 287 9.31 -21.56 1.48
C ASP A 287 8.20 -20.74 0.81
N THR A 288 6.97 -20.82 1.33
CA THR A 288 5.80 -20.11 0.82
C THR A 288 5.19 -19.21 1.90
N VAL A 289 4.50 -18.14 1.51
CA VAL A 289 3.79 -17.27 2.45
C VAL A 289 2.37 -17.75 2.66
N VAL A 290 2.12 -18.16 3.90
CA VAL A 290 0.79 -18.33 4.48
C VAL A 290 0.44 -17.06 5.25
N TRP A 291 -0.80 -16.64 5.09
CA TRP A 291 -1.54 -15.88 6.09
C TRP A 291 -2.53 -16.90 6.69
N GLY A 292 -2.67 -17.03 8.01
CA GLY A 292 -3.33 -18.20 8.61
C GLY A 292 -2.36 -19.33 9.00
N ASP A 293 -2.89 -20.51 9.31
CA ASP A 293 -2.16 -21.60 9.96
C ASP A 293 -2.02 -22.86 9.08
N THR A 294 -0.90 -23.58 9.24
CA THR A 294 -0.63 -24.98 8.80
C THR A 294 0.00 -25.15 7.38
N ILE A 295 -0.17 -26.29 6.63
CA ILE A 295 0.85 -26.91 5.67
C ILE A 295 0.43 -27.55 4.26
N VAL A 296 0.99 -27.08 3.09
CA VAL A 296 0.87 -27.48 1.61
C VAL A 296 2.19 -27.15 0.81
N TRP A 297 2.27 -27.53 -0.49
CA TRP A 297 3.43 -27.59 -1.40
C TRP A 297 3.26 -26.78 -2.73
N ASP A 298 4.38 -26.59 -3.47
CA ASP A 298 4.50 -25.97 -4.83
C ASP A 298 4.29 -24.42 -4.92
N ASN A 299 4.47 -23.85 -6.12
CA ASN A 299 4.40 -22.42 -6.51
C ASN A 299 2.99 -21.80 -6.38
N THR A 300 2.44 -21.85 -5.16
CA THR A 300 1.05 -21.54 -4.84
C THR A 300 0.97 -20.37 -3.87
N ILE A 301 -0.05 -19.50 -4.01
CA ILE A 301 -0.29 -18.38 -3.09
C ILE A 301 -1.48 -18.72 -2.18
N VAL A 302 -1.34 -18.45 -0.88
CA VAL A 302 -2.26 -18.91 0.18
C VAL A 302 -2.68 -17.74 1.09
N TRP A 303 -3.96 -17.71 1.48
CA TRP A 303 -4.62 -16.59 2.17
C TRP A 303 -5.59 -17.01 3.28
N GLY A 304 -5.28 -16.72 4.55
CA GLY A 304 -6.07 -17.17 5.70
C GLY A 304 -6.22 -16.14 6.82
N ASP A 305 -7.08 -16.47 7.79
CA ASP A 305 -7.83 -15.50 8.58
C ASP A 305 -7.29 -15.16 9.98
N THR A 306 -6.26 -15.85 10.46
CA THR A 306 -5.74 -15.76 11.84
C THR A 306 -4.21 -15.55 11.87
N ILE A 307 -3.69 -14.90 12.90
CA ILE A 307 -2.24 -14.72 13.11
C ILE A 307 -1.82 -15.55 14.31
N VAL A 308 -0.96 -16.54 14.09
CA VAL A 308 -0.18 -17.22 15.14
C VAL A 308 1.32 -16.92 14.93
N TRP A 309 2.07 -17.00 16.02
CA TRP A 309 3.37 -16.35 16.28
C TRP A 309 4.59 -17.19 15.89
#